data_AF-A0A497GGC9-F1
#
_entry.id   AF-A0A497GGC9-F1
#
_cell.length_a   1.000
_cell.length_b   1.000
_cell.length_c   1.000
_cell.angle_alpha   90.00
_cell.angle_beta   90.00
_cell.angle_gamma   90.00
#
_symmetry.space_group_name_H-M   'P 1'
#
loop_
_entity.id
_entity.type
_entity.pdbx_description
1 polymer ?
#
loop_
_entity_poly.entity_id
_entity_poly.type
_entity_poly.pdbx_seq_one_letter_code
_entity_poly.pdbx_strand_id
1 'polypeptide(L)'
;LDYRGAGETSYEEVKAARNSIVIDRHILGMRVYDVLRAIDYIMSRKDVSKEGIEIWAEDTASLIALFAAALDSRIASASLERMLATYESDKGFDYPASIFPPHMLKYADIPEVAALIAPRTLHIKYPLSPTRSRLSKEEAEKIFDFTKRVYRELGKPQAFILET
;
A
#
# COMPACT_ATOMS: atom_id res chain seq x y z
N LEU A 1 11.69 2.52 8.64
CA LEU A 1 11.57 3.92 8.19
C LEU A 1 10.38 4.50 8.94
N ASP A 2 10.60 5.54 9.74
CA ASP A 2 9.48 6.31 10.27
C ASP A 2 8.98 7.22 9.14
N TYR A 3 7.77 6.99 8.66
CA TYR A 3 7.16 7.90 7.71
C TYR A 3 6.66 9.15 8.45
N ARG A 4 6.53 10.26 7.71
CA ARG A 4 6.13 11.56 8.26
C ARG A 4 4.87 11.49 9.13
N GLY A 5 4.95 12.06 10.33
CA GLY A 5 3.87 12.06 11.31
C GLY A 5 3.92 10.88 12.28
N ALA A 6 4.89 9.97 12.12
CA ALA A 6 5.18 8.88 13.05
C ALA A 6 6.61 9.01 13.62
N GLY A 7 6.85 8.34 14.75
CA GLY A 7 8.18 8.22 15.38
C GLY A 7 8.81 9.57 15.71
N GLU A 8 10.04 9.81 15.23
CA GLU A 8 10.77 11.07 15.45
C GLU A 8 9.99 12.31 14.97
N THR A 9 9.19 12.16 13.91
CA THR A 9 8.37 13.24 13.35
C THR A 9 6.92 13.19 13.83
N SER A 10 6.66 12.56 14.98
CA SER A 10 5.31 12.31 15.47
C SER A 10 4.46 13.59 15.55
N TYR A 11 3.24 13.48 15.04
CA TYR A 11 2.24 14.52 15.10
C TYR A 11 0.86 13.89 15.19
N GLU A 12 -0.13 14.66 15.63
CA GLU A 12 -1.49 14.14 15.78
C GLU A 12 -2.09 13.79 14.41
N GLU A 13 -2.38 12.50 14.19
CA GLU A 13 -2.74 11.92 12.89
C GLU A 13 -3.93 12.64 12.23
N VAL A 14 -4.96 12.96 13.00
CA VAL A 14 -6.15 13.68 12.52
C VAL A 14 -5.81 15.09 12.03
N LYS A 15 -4.96 15.81 12.79
CA LYS A 15 -4.50 17.15 12.39
C LYS A 15 -3.59 17.06 11.16
N ALA A 16 -2.73 16.05 11.09
CA ALA A 16 -1.84 15.82 9.95
C ALA A 16 -2.64 15.62 8.66
N ALA A 17 -3.62 14.71 8.69
CA ALA A 17 -4.50 14.44 7.56
C ALA A 17 -5.31 15.69 7.16
N ARG A 18 -5.95 16.36 8.12
CA ARG A 18 -6.74 17.57 7.86
C ARG A 18 -5.90 18.69 7.23
N ASN A 19 -4.73 18.99 7.80
CA ASN A 19 -3.87 20.05 7.29
C ASN A 19 -3.34 19.71 5.88
N SER A 20 -3.10 18.43 5.59
CA SER A 20 -2.65 17.97 4.27
C SER A 20 -3.67 18.25 3.15
N ILE A 21 -4.97 18.19 3.48
CA ILE A 21 -6.06 18.52 2.55
C ILE A 21 -6.04 20.03 2.25
N VAL A 22 -5.83 20.87 3.27
CA VAL A 22 -5.82 22.34 3.10
C VAL A 22 -4.70 22.81 2.18
N ILE A 23 -3.56 22.11 2.16
CA ILE A 23 -2.43 22.42 1.28
C ILE A 23 -2.48 21.68 -0.07
N ASP A 24 -3.61 21.04 -0.38
CA ASP A 24 -3.84 20.27 -1.62
C ASP A 24 -2.76 19.20 -1.90
N ARG A 25 -2.22 18.61 -0.82
CA ARG A 25 -1.24 17.52 -0.89
C ARG A 25 -1.53 16.53 0.21
N HIS A 26 -2.37 15.53 -0.10
CA HIS A 26 -2.79 14.54 0.88
C HIS A 26 -1.59 13.79 1.51
N ILE A 27 -1.66 13.56 2.83
CA ILE A 27 -0.56 12.98 3.61
C ILE A 27 -0.12 11.61 3.13
N LEU A 28 -1.03 10.79 2.58
CA LEU A 28 -0.65 9.52 1.96
C LEU A 28 0.39 9.70 0.86
N GLY A 29 0.15 10.61 -0.09
CA GLY A 29 1.07 10.87 -1.19
C GLY A 29 2.41 11.43 -0.71
N MET A 30 2.39 12.25 0.35
CA MET A 30 3.61 12.74 1.00
C MET A 30 4.42 11.61 1.65
N ARG A 31 3.76 10.68 2.36
CA ARG A 31 4.41 9.52 2.98
C ARG A 31 4.96 8.54 1.95
N VAL A 32 4.24 8.34 0.83
CA VAL A 32 4.74 7.57 -0.31
C VAL A 32 6.00 8.22 -0.88
N TYR A 33 5.99 9.54 -1.06
CA TYR A 33 7.17 10.27 -1.51
C TYR A 33 8.37 10.09 -0.58
N ASP A 34 8.17 10.08 0.75
CA ASP A 34 9.23 9.84 1.73
C ASP A 34 9.86 8.44 1.56
N VAL A 35 9.05 7.40 1.31
CA VAL A 35 9.55 6.05 0.98
C VAL A 35 10.38 6.05 -0.31
N LEU A 36 9.92 6.74 -1.36
CA LEU A 36 10.65 6.83 -2.62
C LEU A 36 12.00 7.55 -2.45
N ARG A 37 12.08 8.56 -1.59
CA ARG A 37 13.36 9.24 -1.25
C ARG A 37 14.28 8.35 -0.42
N ALA A 38 13.73 7.54 0.48
CA ALA A 38 14.52 6.55 1.21
C ALA A 38 15.15 5.52 0.25
N ILE A 39 14.40 5.09 -0.78
CA ILE A 39 14.92 4.22 -1.84
C ILE A 39 16.04 4.91 -2.63
N ASP A 40 15.88 6.18 -3.00
CA ASP A 40 16.94 6.94 -3.68
C ASP A 40 18.23 6.98 -2.85
N TYR A 41 18.11 7.21 -1.54
CA TYR A 41 19.24 7.19 -0.64
C TYR A 41 19.91 5.81 -0.58
N ILE A 42 19.12 4.74 -0.41
CA ILE A 42 19.63 3.36 -0.41
C ILE A 42 20.39 3.06 -1.72
N MET A 43 19.84 3.46 -2.87
CA MET A 43 20.47 3.26 -4.18
C MET A 43 21.76 4.06 -4.40
N SER A 44 21.95 5.16 -3.67
CA SER A 44 23.17 5.96 -3.71
C SER A 44 24.34 5.33 -2.93
N ARG A 45 24.02 4.45 -1.97
CA ARG A 45 25.01 3.83 -1.07
C ARG A 45 25.84 2.80 -1.81
N LYS A 46 27.17 2.85 -1.63
CA LYS A 46 28.12 1.90 -2.24
C LYS A 46 28.25 0.59 -1.46
N ASP A 47 27.87 0.62 -0.19
CA ASP A 47 27.93 -0.51 0.75
C ASP A 47 26.64 -1.34 0.79
N VAL A 48 25.66 -1.04 -0.07
CA VAL A 48 24.38 -1.74 -0.14
C VAL A 48 24.20 -2.36 -1.52
N SER A 49 23.80 -3.64 -1.56
CA SER A 49 23.40 -4.28 -2.81
C SER A 49 22.21 -3.54 -3.41
N LYS A 50 22.28 -3.29 -4.72
CA LYS A 50 21.20 -2.63 -5.45
C LYS A 50 20.22 -3.63 -6.06
N GLU A 51 20.52 -4.92 -5.95
CA GLU A 51 19.67 -5.99 -6.45
C GLU A 51 18.60 -6.34 -5.41
N GLY A 52 17.33 -6.29 -5.85
CA GLY A 52 16.22 -6.83 -5.07
C GLY A 52 15.80 -6.02 -3.84
N ILE A 53 15.43 -4.74 -4.02
CA ILE A 53 14.80 -3.98 -2.92
C ILE A 53 13.46 -4.63 -2.59
N GLU A 54 13.28 -5.05 -1.35
CA GLU A 54 12.02 -5.57 -0.84
C GLU A 54 11.40 -4.56 0.12
N ILE A 55 10.07 -4.44 0.08
CA ILE A 55 9.33 -3.61 1.02
C ILE A 55 8.40 -4.48 1.86
N TRP A 56 8.46 -4.30 3.18
CA TRP A 56 7.51 -4.90 4.11
C TRP A 56 6.81 -3.80 4.90
N ALA A 57 5.51 -3.96 5.12
CA ALA A 57 4.72 -3.04 5.92
C ALA A 57 3.50 -3.74 6.54
N GLU A 58 2.96 -3.12 7.58
CA GLU A 58 1.80 -3.62 8.32
C GLU A 58 0.75 -2.52 8.52
N ASP A 59 -0.53 -2.92 8.55
CA ASP A 59 -1.68 -2.07 8.86
C ASP A 59 -1.74 -0.85 7.91
N THR A 60 -2.00 0.34 8.42
CA THR A 60 -2.01 1.59 7.62
C THR A 60 -0.73 1.84 6.81
N ALA A 61 0.43 1.37 7.26
CA ALA A 61 1.68 1.52 6.53
C ALA A 61 1.71 0.69 5.24
N SER A 62 0.93 -0.40 5.19
CA SER A 62 0.81 -1.26 4.01
C SER A 62 0.28 -0.51 2.80
N LEU A 63 -0.61 0.48 2.97
CA LEU A 63 -1.04 1.30 1.84
C LEU A 63 0.06 2.23 1.33
N ILE A 64 0.89 2.79 2.23
CA ILE A 64 2.05 3.59 1.82
C ILE A 64 3.01 2.71 0.99
N ALA A 65 3.30 1.50 1.47
CA ALA A 65 4.16 0.55 0.78
C ALA A 65 3.56 0.05 -0.54
N LEU A 66 2.25 -0.19 -0.60
CA LEU A 66 1.53 -0.58 -1.81
C LEU A 66 1.68 0.49 -2.90
N PHE A 67 1.39 1.74 -2.59
CA PHE A 67 1.53 2.84 -3.54
C PHE A 67 2.99 3.05 -3.96
N ALA A 68 3.95 2.96 -3.03
CA ALA A 68 5.37 3.05 -3.36
C ALA A 68 5.78 1.93 -4.34
N ALA A 69 5.39 0.68 -4.06
CA ALA A 69 5.66 -0.46 -4.92
C ALA A 69 4.99 -0.32 -6.30
N ALA A 70 3.75 0.19 -6.36
CA ALA A 70 3.07 0.45 -7.63
C ALA A 70 3.77 1.54 -8.46
N LEU A 71 4.32 2.58 -7.82
CA LEU A 71 4.93 3.73 -8.51
C LEU A 71 6.42 3.55 -8.85
N ASP A 72 7.11 2.63 -8.18
CA ASP A 72 8.56 2.47 -8.34
C ASP A 72 8.93 1.01 -8.61
N SER A 73 9.40 0.75 -9.82
CA SER A 73 9.79 -0.57 -10.30
C SER A 73 11.08 -1.10 -9.67
N ARG A 74 11.85 -0.26 -8.95
CA ARG A 74 13.06 -0.70 -8.21
C ARG A 74 12.71 -1.60 -7.02
N ILE A 75 11.49 -1.50 -6.50
CA ILE A 75 10.97 -2.40 -5.48
C ILE A 75 10.65 -3.73 -6.16
N ALA A 76 11.46 -4.75 -5.92
CA ALA A 76 11.35 -6.07 -6.53
C ALA A 76 10.25 -6.94 -5.92
N SER A 77 9.93 -6.73 -4.64
CA SER A 77 8.86 -7.45 -3.94
C SER A 77 8.21 -6.59 -2.85
N ALA A 78 6.92 -6.82 -2.61
CA ALA A 78 6.15 -6.18 -1.55
C ALA A 78 5.44 -7.23 -0.68
N SER A 79 5.63 -7.15 0.63
CA SER A 79 4.94 -7.98 1.63
C SER A 79 4.10 -7.09 2.55
N LEU A 80 2.78 -7.16 2.41
CA LEU A 80 1.83 -6.25 3.03
C LEU A 80 0.94 -7.02 3.98
N GLU A 81 0.97 -6.65 5.26
CA GLU A 81 0.26 -7.37 6.30
C GLU A 81 -0.87 -6.52 6.88
N ARG A 82 -2.02 -7.14 7.18
CA ARG A 82 -3.16 -6.50 7.83
C ARG A 82 -3.63 -5.21 7.15
N MET A 83 -3.49 -5.13 5.82
CA MET A 83 -3.87 -3.94 5.03
C MET A 83 -5.38 -3.83 4.86
N LEU A 84 -5.90 -2.60 4.73
CA LEU A 84 -7.24 -2.38 4.18
C LEU A 84 -7.33 -3.00 2.78
N ALA A 85 -8.39 -3.76 2.50
CA ALA A 85 -8.54 -4.48 1.24
C ALA A 85 -9.25 -3.69 0.13
N THR A 86 -10.11 -2.73 0.50
CA THR A 86 -10.94 -1.94 -0.42
C THR A 86 -11.32 -0.58 0.21
N TYR A 87 -11.43 0.46 -0.61
CA TYR A 87 -12.01 1.76 -0.25
C TYR A 87 -13.53 1.80 -0.40
N GLU A 88 -14.18 0.70 -0.77
CA GLU A 88 -15.63 0.59 -0.79
C GLU A 88 -16.14 0.04 0.54
N SER A 89 -17.17 0.70 1.09
CA SER A 89 -17.82 0.25 2.32
C SER A 89 -19.23 0.81 2.43
N ASP A 90 -20.18 -0.06 2.79
CA ASP A 90 -21.54 0.30 3.18
C ASP A 90 -21.66 0.67 4.68
N LYS A 91 -20.69 0.22 5.50
CA LYS A 91 -20.67 0.38 6.97
C LYS A 91 -19.76 1.51 7.46
N GLY A 92 -19.07 2.20 6.56
CA GLY A 92 -18.03 3.18 6.91
C GLY A 92 -16.67 2.55 7.17
N PHE A 93 -15.77 3.29 7.84
CA PHE A 93 -14.36 2.90 8.01
C PHE A 93 -13.86 3.11 9.43
N ASP A 94 -13.12 2.13 9.95
CA ASP A 94 -12.41 2.19 11.23
C ASP A 94 -10.91 2.47 11.04
N TYR A 95 -10.59 3.40 10.14
CA TYR A 95 -9.23 3.78 9.75
C TYR A 95 -9.03 5.30 9.80
N PRO A 96 -7.80 5.78 9.99
CA PRO A 96 -7.52 7.21 9.95
C PRO A 96 -7.71 7.77 8.54
N ALA A 97 -8.22 9.00 8.43
CA ALA A 97 -8.40 9.69 7.15
C ALA A 97 -7.11 9.79 6.29
N SER A 98 -5.94 9.68 6.93
CA SER A 98 -4.62 9.76 6.30
C SER A 98 -4.34 8.71 5.23
N ILE A 99 -5.09 7.60 5.20
CA ILE A 99 -4.94 6.56 4.17
C ILE A 99 -5.97 6.67 3.03
N PHE A 100 -6.85 7.68 3.04
CA PHE A 100 -7.91 7.84 2.06
C PHE A 100 -7.63 9.04 1.15
N PRO A 101 -6.88 8.85 0.04
CA PRO A 101 -6.63 9.94 -0.88
C PRO A 101 -7.96 10.42 -1.50
N PRO A 102 -8.21 11.75 -1.58
CA PRO A 102 -9.45 12.26 -2.13
C PRO A 102 -9.74 11.74 -3.55
N HIS A 103 -10.99 11.35 -3.79
CA HIS A 103 -11.49 10.90 -5.10
C HIS A 103 -10.84 9.64 -5.69
N MET A 104 -10.16 8.82 -4.89
CA MET A 104 -9.48 7.60 -5.36
C MET A 104 -10.37 6.69 -6.21
N LEU A 105 -11.59 6.41 -5.75
CA LEU A 105 -12.56 5.54 -6.43
C LEU A 105 -13.04 6.04 -7.80
N LYS A 106 -12.72 7.28 -8.21
CA LYS A 106 -12.95 7.73 -9.59
C LYS A 106 -11.96 7.09 -10.58
N TYR A 107 -10.86 6.55 -10.08
CA TYR A 107 -9.74 6.05 -10.89
C TYR A 107 -9.43 4.58 -10.61
N ALA A 108 -9.42 4.17 -9.34
CA ALA A 108 -9.04 2.83 -8.92
C ALA A 108 -9.47 2.55 -7.47
N ASP A 109 -9.61 1.27 -7.14
CA ASP A 109 -9.61 0.79 -5.76
C ASP A 109 -8.25 0.11 -5.43
N ILE A 110 -8.09 -0.36 -4.19
CA ILE A 110 -6.88 -1.03 -3.69
C ILE A 110 -6.48 -2.25 -4.54
N PRO A 111 -7.39 -3.12 -5.01
CA PRO A 111 -7.04 -4.24 -5.89
C PRO A 111 -6.42 -3.81 -7.24
N GLU A 112 -6.90 -2.72 -7.84
CA GLU A 112 -6.33 -2.18 -9.08
C GLU A 112 -4.94 -1.60 -8.84
N VAL A 113 -4.72 -0.89 -7.71
CA VAL A 113 -3.37 -0.42 -7.34
C VAL A 113 -2.43 -1.60 -7.10
N ALA A 114 -2.89 -2.63 -6.41
CA ALA A 114 -2.14 -3.88 -6.20
C ALA A 114 -1.75 -4.54 -7.53
N ALA A 115 -2.61 -4.49 -8.54
CA ALA A 115 -2.33 -5.04 -9.87
C ALA A 115 -1.18 -4.33 -10.60
N LEU A 116 -0.92 -3.05 -10.30
CA LEU A 116 0.21 -2.29 -10.88
C LEU A 116 1.59 -2.82 -10.46
N ILE A 117 1.65 -3.67 -9.43
CA ILE A 117 2.92 -4.29 -8.99
C ILE A 117 3.30 -5.44 -9.92
N ALA A 118 2.33 -6.06 -10.59
CA ALA A 118 2.59 -7.15 -11.53
C ALA A 118 3.60 -6.73 -12.62
N PRO A 119 4.53 -7.62 -13.02
CA PRO A 119 4.66 -9.03 -12.65
C PRO A 119 5.51 -9.30 -11.39
N ARG A 120 5.86 -8.27 -10.61
CA ARG A 120 6.74 -8.40 -9.43
C ARG A 120 6.02 -9.06 -8.26
N THR A 121 6.77 -9.63 -7.32
CA THR A 121 6.18 -10.37 -6.20
C THR A 121 5.36 -9.46 -5.30
N LEU A 122 4.10 -9.81 -5.07
CA LEU A 122 3.21 -9.17 -4.11
C LEU A 122 2.62 -10.24 -3.19
N HIS A 123 2.89 -10.10 -1.89
CA HIS A 123 2.35 -10.95 -0.85
C HIS A 123 1.44 -10.14 0.07
N ILE A 124 0.15 -10.43 0.06
CA ILE A 124 -0.84 -9.82 0.95
C ILE A 124 -1.20 -10.84 2.04
N LYS A 125 -0.96 -10.47 3.30
CA LYS A 125 -1.19 -11.30 4.49
C LYS A 125 -2.30 -10.72 5.36
N TYR A 126 -3.28 -11.55 5.67
CA TYR A 126 -4.39 -11.27 6.59
C TYR A 126 -5.11 -9.93 6.27
N PRO A 127 -5.56 -9.71 5.03
CA PRO A 127 -6.20 -8.45 4.65
C PRO A 127 -7.43 -8.18 5.51
N LEU A 128 -7.68 -6.90 5.77
CA LEU A 128 -8.73 -6.43 6.67
C LEU A 128 -9.85 -5.75 5.90
N SER A 129 -11.07 -5.92 6.41
CA SER A 129 -12.25 -5.19 5.96
C SER A 129 -12.16 -3.69 6.32
N PRO A 130 -13.07 -2.86 5.76
CA PRO A 130 -13.24 -1.46 6.18
C PRO A 130 -13.45 -1.24 7.68
N THR A 131 -13.96 -2.24 8.41
CA THR A 131 -14.19 -2.20 9.86
C THR A 131 -13.15 -3.02 10.64
N ARG A 132 -11.95 -3.22 10.06
CA ARG A 132 -10.79 -3.90 10.65
C ARG A 132 -10.97 -5.37 11.05
N SER A 133 -12.02 -6.04 10.57
CA SER A 133 -12.15 -7.48 10.73
C SER A 133 -11.27 -8.19 9.69
N ARG A 134 -10.60 -9.28 10.09
CA ARG A 134 -9.89 -10.15 9.13
C ARG A 134 -10.88 -10.73 8.14
N LEU A 135 -10.57 -10.61 6.85
CA LEU A 135 -11.40 -11.17 5.79
C LEU A 135 -11.28 -12.69 5.77
N SER A 136 -12.38 -13.37 5.42
CA SER A 136 -12.30 -14.78 5.08
C SER A 136 -11.49 -14.97 3.79
N LYS A 137 -11.09 -16.22 3.52
CA LYS A 137 -10.48 -16.58 2.26
C LYS A 137 -11.35 -16.13 1.09
N GLU A 138 -12.62 -16.52 1.08
CA GLU A 138 -13.57 -16.25 0.01
C GLU A 138 -13.76 -14.74 -0.23
N GLU A 139 -13.85 -13.95 0.84
CA GLU A 139 -14.00 -12.50 0.74
C GLU A 139 -12.75 -11.85 0.12
N ALA A 140 -11.56 -12.21 0.60
CA ALA A 140 -10.32 -11.68 0.05
C ALA A 140 -10.10 -12.13 -1.39
N GLU A 141 -10.43 -13.38 -1.73
CA GLU A 141 -10.33 -13.88 -3.10
C GLU A 141 -11.24 -13.13 -4.06
N LYS A 142 -12.46 -12.78 -3.61
CA LYS A 142 -13.40 -11.98 -4.39
C LYS A 142 -12.88 -10.56 -4.60
N ILE A 143 -12.38 -9.91 -3.56
CA ILE A 143 -11.86 -8.53 -3.64
C ILE A 143 -10.64 -8.45 -4.55
N PHE A 144 -9.67 -9.37 -4.40
CA PHE A 144 -8.44 -9.38 -5.19
C PHE A 144 -8.55 -10.16 -6.51
N ASP A 145 -9.76 -10.49 -6.98
CA ASP A 145 -9.95 -11.20 -8.26
C ASP A 145 -9.37 -10.43 -9.46
N PHE A 146 -9.52 -9.09 -9.47
CA PHE A 146 -8.92 -8.24 -10.50
C PHE A 146 -7.39 -8.39 -10.50
N THR A 147 -6.75 -8.24 -9.34
CA THR A 147 -5.30 -8.41 -9.15
C THR A 147 -4.84 -9.79 -9.63
N LYS A 148 -5.52 -10.86 -9.20
CA LYS A 148 -5.23 -12.25 -9.62
C LYS A 148 -5.30 -12.43 -11.13
N ARG A 149 -6.29 -11.82 -11.80
CA ARG A 149 -6.43 -11.87 -13.27
C ARG A 149 -5.26 -11.18 -13.96
N VAL A 150 -4.87 -9.97 -13.53
CA VAL A 150 -3.73 -9.26 -14.13
C VAL A 150 -2.43 -10.06 -14.03
N TYR A 151 -2.13 -10.65 -12.88
CA TYR A 151 -0.94 -11.50 -12.72
C TYR A 151 -0.95 -12.73 -13.63
N ARG A 152 -2.13 -13.30 -13.90
CA ARG A 152 -2.32 -14.44 -14.80
C ARG A 152 -2.09 -14.04 -16.25
N GLU A 153 -2.66 -12.93 -16.70
CA GLU A 153 -2.49 -12.39 -18.05
C GLU A 153 -1.03 -12.03 -18.34
N LEU A 154 -0.29 -11.56 -17.33
CA LEU A 154 1.15 -11.30 -17.44
C LEU A 154 2.04 -12.53 -17.26
N GLY A 155 1.45 -13.73 -17.19
CA GLY A 155 2.18 -15.01 -17.16
C GLY A 155 2.95 -15.28 -15.85
N LYS A 156 2.59 -14.60 -14.75
CA LYS A 156 3.25 -14.73 -13.43
C LYS A 156 2.24 -14.95 -12.29
N PRO A 157 1.26 -15.88 -12.41
CA PRO A 157 0.24 -16.09 -11.38
C PRO A 157 0.80 -16.42 -9.98
N GLN A 158 1.96 -17.08 -9.91
CA GLN A 158 2.65 -17.45 -8.68
C GLN A 158 3.30 -16.27 -7.94
N ALA A 159 3.46 -15.12 -8.60
CA ALA A 159 4.05 -13.94 -8.00
C ALA A 159 3.04 -13.13 -7.16
N PHE A 160 1.75 -13.42 -7.27
CA PHE A 160 0.73 -12.89 -6.36
C PHE A 160 0.34 -13.94 -5.33
N ILE A 161 0.62 -13.64 -4.06
CA ILE A 161 0.35 -14.52 -2.93
C ILE A 161 -0.66 -13.82 -2.03
N LEU A 162 -1.77 -14.50 -1.77
CA LEU A 162 -2.81 -14.03 -0.86
C LEU A 162 -2.95 -15.04 0.27
N GLU A 163 -2.52 -14.64 1.47
CA GLU A 163 -2.61 -15.42 2.69
C GLU A 163 -3.71 -14.82 3.57
N THR A 164 -4.77 -15.59 3.84
CA THR A 164 -5.94 -15.12 4.60
C THR A 164 -6.05 -15.73 5.96
#